data_AF-A0A2V3U5G5-F1
#
_entry.id   AF-A0A2V3U5G5-F1
#
_cell.length_a   1.000
_cell.length_b   1.000
_cell.length_c   1.000
_cell.angle_alpha   90.00
_cell.angle_beta   90.00
_cell.angle_gamma   90.00
#
_symmetry.space_group_name_H-M   'P 1'
#
loop_
_entity.id
_entity.type
_entity.pdbx_description
1 polymer ?
#
loop_
_entity_poly.entity_id
_entity_poly.type
_entity_poly.pdbx_seq_one_letter_code
_entity_poly.pdbx_strand_id
1 'polypeptide(L)'
;MSTNRPLWGNLAGPPARHSPAANGLRGTRHDGWIKLRLCHAPGRSYLLPDVLIGFGGTRFFVPSFFGPPQLAFNIPPRSITGKGVHEARLSLDVAAPRGQTATRLQVTIRSDGHVLSYEDGAQLYRCTYVGPAGTRLAPLVSGNCARLPNDDFALEVFHHTVAPTVDKILASRELWSGPYNLAGTAKLDNVAHVYFTTLPTIVDEADLRRIAMSSGGVISFQTTSDRPQEEALDLPVYRSFTADRTATLAFHVPCGIIAPAHLLFHSYVPPNPAYYEVVGSEIVRVAMNPGATLPFVDQSISPVQTTLKRFDYVVEGNASTTTGLEAPMREDGTAQVAHLERLDRGLDLFEFWLKHQNSDQVSGRSFEARRMQPPA
;
A
#
# COMPACT_ATOMS: atom_id res chain seq x y z
N MET A 1 27.16 33.30 -2.83
CA MET A 1 27.64 32.21 -3.71
C MET A 1 26.70 31.03 -3.53
N SER A 2 25.76 30.84 -4.46
CA SER A 2 24.83 29.72 -4.45
C SER A 2 25.60 28.47 -4.91
N THR A 3 25.99 27.62 -3.97
CA THR A 3 26.49 26.29 -4.30
C THR A 3 25.31 25.49 -4.83
N ASN A 4 25.27 25.25 -6.14
CA ASN A 4 24.52 24.15 -6.75
C ASN A 4 24.98 22.86 -6.08
N ARG A 5 24.39 22.50 -4.93
CA ARG A 5 24.40 21.10 -4.50
C ARG A 5 23.66 20.33 -5.59
N PRO A 6 24.18 19.20 -6.07
CA PRO A 6 23.38 18.34 -6.93
C PRO A 6 22.05 18.05 -6.21
N LEU A 7 20.97 17.89 -6.97
CA LEU A 7 19.61 17.57 -6.48
C LEU A 7 19.57 16.38 -5.50
N TRP A 8 20.67 15.63 -5.40
CA TRP A 8 20.85 14.38 -4.66
C TRP A 8 22.10 14.38 -3.77
N GLY A 9 22.62 15.54 -3.35
CA GLY A 9 23.96 15.66 -2.77
C GLY A 9 24.25 14.85 -1.50
N ASN A 10 23.23 14.33 -0.79
CA ASN A 10 23.37 13.44 0.35
C ASN A 10 23.03 11.96 0.03
N LEU A 11 22.44 11.65 -1.13
CA LEU A 11 22.01 10.29 -1.44
C LEU A 11 23.20 9.36 -1.74
N ALA A 12 23.10 8.11 -1.31
CA ALA A 12 24.07 7.06 -1.61
C ALA A 12 23.95 6.53 -3.06
N GLY A 13 22.82 6.80 -3.73
CA GLY A 13 22.56 6.45 -5.12
C GLY A 13 21.27 7.05 -5.66
N PRO A 14 20.92 6.80 -6.94
CA PRO A 14 19.65 7.25 -7.50
C PRO A 14 18.47 6.54 -6.82
N PRO A 15 17.35 7.24 -6.55
CA PRO A 15 16.17 6.62 -5.96
C PRO A 15 15.47 5.68 -6.97
N ALA A 16 14.86 4.60 -6.48
CA ALA A 16 14.11 3.64 -7.32
C ALA A 16 12.85 4.26 -7.95
N ARG A 17 12.25 5.23 -7.26
CA ARG A 17 11.13 6.04 -7.72
C ARG A 17 11.26 7.43 -7.10
N HIS A 18 10.87 8.46 -7.81
CA HIS A 18 10.85 9.83 -7.28
C HIS A 18 9.57 10.55 -7.70
N SER A 19 9.10 11.46 -6.84
CA SER A 19 8.05 12.42 -7.20
C SER A 19 8.66 13.81 -7.21
N PRO A 20 8.65 14.53 -8.35
CA PRO A 20 9.09 15.92 -8.36
C PRO A 20 8.16 16.78 -7.49
N ALA A 21 8.67 17.92 -7.02
CA ALA A 21 7.85 18.92 -6.36
C ALA A 21 6.71 19.35 -7.30
N ALA A 22 5.47 19.24 -6.83
CA ALA A 22 4.32 19.66 -7.62
C ALA A 22 4.21 21.20 -7.59
N ASN A 23 4.39 21.83 -8.75
CA ASN A 23 4.12 23.27 -8.92
C ASN A 23 2.60 23.51 -8.99
N GLY A 24 1.93 23.36 -7.85
CA GLY A 24 0.49 23.54 -7.71
C GLY A 24 -0.35 22.38 -8.25
N LEU A 25 -1.37 21.98 -7.48
CA LEU A 25 -2.35 20.96 -7.86
C LEU A 25 -3.59 21.66 -8.41
N ARG A 26 -3.53 22.05 -9.68
CA ARG A 26 -4.58 22.81 -10.40
C ARG A 26 -5.07 22.10 -11.66
N GLY A 27 -4.90 20.78 -11.74
CA GLY A 27 -5.42 19.98 -12.83
C GLY A 27 -6.94 19.85 -12.82
N THR A 28 -7.45 19.05 -13.75
CA THR A 28 -8.87 18.67 -13.78
C THR A 28 -9.20 17.87 -12.52
N ARG A 29 -10.34 18.21 -11.90
CA ARG A 29 -10.89 17.43 -10.78
C ARG A 29 -11.58 16.19 -11.33
N HIS A 30 -11.34 15.06 -10.71
CA HIS A 30 -11.96 13.78 -11.02
C HIS A 30 -12.69 13.23 -9.80
N ASP A 31 -13.78 12.51 -10.04
CA ASP A 31 -14.49 11.74 -9.01
C ASP A 31 -13.96 10.30 -8.98
N GLY A 32 -13.98 9.70 -7.79
CA GLY A 32 -13.52 8.32 -7.60
C GLY A 32 -13.88 7.77 -6.23
N TRP A 33 -13.21 6.68 -5.86
CA TRP A 33 -13.30 6.06 -4.55
C TRP A 33 -11.91 5.79 -4.00
N ILE A 34 -11.74 5.81 -2.69
CA ILE A 34 -10.47 5.48 -2.05
C ILE A 34 -10.71 4.58 -0.85
N LYS A 35 -9.96 3.48 -0.78
CA LYS A 35 -9.92 2.62 0.40
C LYS A 35 -8.88 3.16 1.36
N LEU A 36 -9.29 3.40 2.59
CA LEU A 36 -8.48 4.01 3.64
C LEU A 36 -8.48 3.13 4.89
N ARG A 37 -7.37 3.18 5.62
CA ARG A 37 -7.25 2.65 6.98
C ARG A 37 -6.81 3.75 7.91
N LEU A 38 -7.30 3.74 9.13
CA LEU A 38 -6.82 4.62 10.20
C LEU A 38 -5.69 3.91 10.95
N CYS A 39 -4.52 4.56 10.99
CA CYS A 39 -3.30 4.02 11.57
C CYS A 39 -2.85 4.86 12.77
N HIS A 40 -2.33 4.19 13.80
CA HIS A 40 -1.80 4.79 15.02
C HIS A 40 -0.39 4.27 15.31
N ALA A 41 0.59 5.18 15.33
CA ALA A 41 1.96 4.90 15.74
C ALA A 41 2.38 5.89 16.83
N PRO A 42 3.47 5.66 17.57
CA PRO A 42 3.90 6.56 18.64
C PRO A 42 3.95 8.03 18.19
N GLY A 43 3.15 8.88 18.83
CA GLY A 43 3.06 10.31 18.56
C GLY A 43 2.33 10.71 17.27
N ARG A 44 1.69 9.78 16.54
CA ARG A 44 1.03 10.09 15.26
C ARG A 44 -0.18 9.20 14.95
N SER A 45 -1.16 9.82 14.30
CA SER A 45 -2.26 9.12 13.62
C SER A 45 -2.31 9.59 12.18
N TYR A 46 -2.59 8.69 11.25
CA TYR A 46 -2.66 9.02 9.82
C TYR A 46 -3.61 8.09 9.07
N LEU A 47 -3.94 8.48 7.83
CA LEU A 47 -4.74 7.67 6.92
C LEU A 47 -3.81 6.96 5.93
N LEU A 48 -3.85 5.63 5.92
CA LEU A 48 -3.16 4.79 4.94
C LEU A 48 -4.07 4.61 3.71
N PRO A 49 -3.69 5.15 2.53
CA PRO A 49 -4.41 4.88 1.29
C PRO A 49 -3.96 3.55 0.68
N ASP A 50 -4.86 2.57 0.69
CA ASP A 50 -4.61 1.26 0.09
C ASP A 50 -4.67 1.35 -1.45
N VAL A 51 -5.77 1.91 -1.97
CA VAL A 51 -6.03 1.99 -3.42
C VAL A 51 -6.97 3.15 -3.73
N LEU A 52 -6.66 3.89 -4.80
CA LEU A 52 -7.53 4.92 -5.39
C LEU A 52 -8.19 4.35 -6.65
N ILE A 53 -9.51 4.25 -6.65
CA ILE A 53 -10.33 3.86 -7.79
C ILE A 53 -10.76 5.12 -8.55
N GLY A 54 -10.39 5.20 -9.82
CA GLY A 54 -10.64 6.34 -10.69
C GLY A 54 -11.44 5.99 -11.94
N PHE A 55 -11.58 6.98 -12.83
CA PHE A 55 -12.18 6.81 -14.16
C PHE A 55 -13.55 6.11 -14.12
N GLY A 56 -14.44 6.58 -13.24
CA GLY A 56 -15.78 6.03 -13.10
C GLY A 56 -15.84 4.60 -12.55
N GLY A 57 -14.78 4.12 -11.90
CA GLY A 57 -14.76 2.78 -11.29
C GLY A 57 -14.12 1.69 -12.15
N THR A 58 -13.40 2.06 -13.22
CA THR A 58 -12.87 1.12 -14.23
C THR A 58 -11.35 0.95 -14.18
N ARG A 59 -10.67 1.82 -13.44
CA ARG A 59 -9.21 1.84 -13.31
C ARG A 59 -8.84 2.12 -11.86
N PHE A 60 -7.68 1.64 -11.43
CA PHE A 60 -7.15 1.92 -10.11
C PHE A 60 -5.72 2.45 -10.16
N PHE A 61 -5.33 3.10 -9.07
CA PHE A 61 -3.97 3.53 -8.77
C PHE A 61 -3.54 2.95 -7.43
N VAL A 62 -2.34 2.40 -7.36
CA VAL A 62 -1.66 2.08 -6.10
C VAL A 62 -0.73 3.24 -5.72
N PRO A 63 -0.83 3.78 -4.50
CA PRO A 63 0.10 4.79 -4.02
C PRO A 63 1.51 4.23 -3.87
N SER A 64 2.52 5.01 -4.25
CA SER A 64 3.92 4.73 -3.91
C SER A 64 4.40 5.57 -2.73
N PHE A 65 3.89 6.79 -2.60
CA PHE A 65 4.15 7.67 -1.45
C PHE A 65 2.86 8.37 -1.04
N PHE A 66 2.74 8.79 0.21
CA PHE A 66 1.65 9.65 0.66
C PHE A 66 2.06 10.56 1.82
N GLY A 67 1.33 11.66 1.96
CA GLY A 67 1.54 12.64 3.02
C GLY A 67 0.51 12.52 4.15
N PRO A 68 0.76 13.15 5.31
CA PRO A 68 -0.20 13.18 6.40
C PRO A 68 -1.50 13.89 5.96
N PRO A 69 -2.66 13.48 6.51
CA PRO A 69 -3.94 14.09 6.16
C PRO A 69 -4.09 15.47 6.81
N GLN A 70 -4.72 16.40 6.09
CA GLN A 70 -5.29 17.62 6.63
C GLN A 70 -6.78 17.38 6.91
N LEU A 71 -7.18 17.53 8.16
CA LEU A 71 -8.56 17.30 8.60
C LEU A 71 -9.27 18.62 8.87
N ALA A 72 -10.52 18.72 8.43
CA ALA A 72 -11.41 19.82 8.74
C ALA A 72 -12.74 19.26 9.25
N PHE A 73 -13.15 19.70 10.44
CA PHE A 73 -14.37 19.24 11.10
C PHE A 73 -15.45 20.32 11.11
N ASN A 74 -16.71 19.90 11.29
CA ASN A 74 -17.87 20.77 11.40
C ASN A 74 -18.00 21.80 10.26
N ILE A 75 -17.68 21.42 9.03
CA ILE A 75 -17.81 22.27 7.86
C ILE A 75 -19.31 22.55 7.66
N PRO A 76 -19.74 23.82 7.65
CA PRO A 76 -21.15 24.15 7.51
C PRO A 76 -21.75 23.58 6.22
N PRO A 77 -23.02 23.15 6.26
CA PRO A 77 -23.71 22.70 5.06
C PRO A 77 -23.82 23.85 4.05
N ARG A 78 -23.86 23.50 2.76
CA ARG A 78 -24.16 24.48 1.70
C ARG A 78 -25.65 24.87 1.67
N SER A 79 -26.52 24.04 2.26
CA SER A 79 -27.95 24.28 2.40
C SER A 79 -28.30 24.56 3.85
N ILE A 80 -29.27 25.44 4.09
CA ILE A 80 -29.81 25.76 5.43
C ILE A 80 -30.35 24.51 6.14
N THR A 81 -30.77 23.49 5.40
CA THR A 81 -31.31 22.22 5.93
C THR A 81 -30.28 21.09 6.00
N GLY A 82 -29.04 21.32 5.57
CA GLY A 82 -28.02 20.28 5.53
C GLY A 82 -27.41 19.99 6.90
N LYS A 83 -26.86 18.79 7.09
CA LYS A 83 -25.94 18.53 8.20
C LYS A 83 -24.55 19.03 7.84
N GLY A 84 -23.82 19.58 8.81
CA GLY A 84 -22.40 19.85 8.63
C GLY A 84 -21.64 18.55 8.35
N VAL A 85 -20.47 18.66 7.73
CA VAL A 85 -19.66 17.49 7.37
C VAL A 85 -18.22 17.62 7.84
N HIS A 86 -17.47 16.53 7.72
CA HIS A 86 -16.04 16.49 7.93
C HIS A 86 -15.34 16.22 6.61
N GLU A 87 -14.11 16.70 6.47
CA GLU A 87 -13.32 16.56 5.26
C GLU A 87 -11.88 16.16 5.62
N ALA A 88 -11.31 15.23 4.86
CA ALA A 88 -9.89 14.93 4.91
C ALA A 88 -9.29 15.15 3.53
N ARG A 89 -8.14 15.84 3.51
CA ARG A 89 -7.31 16.01 2.31
C ARG A 89 -5.97 15.36 2.53
N LEU A 90 -5.53 14.53 1.61
CA LEU A 90 -4.22 13.91 1.65
C LEU A 90 -3.58 13.92 0.27
N SER A 91 -2.25 13.96 0.23
CA SER A 91 -1.50 13.76 -1.01
C SER A 91 -1.09 12.30 -1.15
N LEU A 92 -1.18 11.76 -2.36
CA LEU A 92 -0.60 10.48 -2.71
C LEU A 92 0.09 10.57 -4.07
N ASP A 93 1.20 9.86 -4.22
CA ASP A 93 1.99 9.85 -5.44
C ASP A 93 1.74 8.54 -6.19
N VAL A 94 1.35 8.64 -7.45
CA VAL A 94 1.00 7.49 -8.30
C VAL A 94 1.88 7.44 -9.54
N ALA A 95 2.16 6.23 -10.02
CA ALA A 95 2.70 6.04 -11.36
C ALA A 95 2.20 4.72 -11.93
N ALA A 96 2.28 4.61 -13.25
CA ALA A 96 2.04 3.35 -13.94
C ALA A 96 2.96 2.24 -13.41
N PRO A 97 2.63 0.96 -13.62
CA PRO A 97 3.56 -0.12 -13.40
C PRO A 97 4.85 0.17 -14.19
N ARG A 98 6.02 -0.05 -13.56
CA ARG A 98 7.35 0.31 -14.09
C ARG A 98 7.68 1.81 -14.17
N GLY A 99 6.74 2.69 -13.86
CA GLY A 99 6.99 4.13 -13.80
C GLY A 99 8.05 4.47 -12.74
N GLN A 100 9.07 5.24 -13.11
CA GLN A 100 10.09 5.75 -12.18
C GLN A 100 9.76 7.15 -11.66
N THR A 101 8.97 7.90 -12.41
CA THR A 101 8.50 9.24 -12.03
C THR A 101 7.06 9.15 -11.60
N ALA A 102 6.82 9.35 -10.31
CA ALA A 102 5.47 9.44 -9.76
C ALA A 102 4.90 10.84 -9.94
N THR A 103 3.57 10.93 -9.98
CA THR A 103 2.82 12.17 -10.00
C THR A 103 2.04 12.31 -8.72
N ARG A 104 2.19 13.45 -8.05
CA ARG A 104 1.42 13.78 -6.86
C ARG A 104 -0.02 14.13 -7.21
N LEU A 105 -0.95 13.45 -6.56
CA LEU A 105 -2.37 13.76 -6.54
C LEU A 105 -2.74 14.31 -5.16
N GLN A 106 -3.69 15.23 -5.11
CA GLN A 106 -4.41 15.57 -3.88
C GLN A 106 -5.78 14.91 -3.93
N VAL A 107 -6.07 14.11 -2.92
CA VAL A 107 -7.36 13.43 -2.73
C VAL A 107 -8.12 14.09 -1.61
N THR A 108 -9.42 14.28 -1.79
CA THR A 108 -10.34 14.83 -0.80
C THR A 108 -11.49 13.86 -0.59
N ILE A 109 -11.72 13.46 0.66
CA ILE A 109 -12.86 12.66 1.11
C ILE A 109 -13.71 13.46 2.08
N ARG A 110 -14.97 13.06 2.25
CA ARG A 110 -15.90 13.66 3.20
C ARG A 110 -16.62 12.59 4.01
N SER A 111 -17.07 12.94 5.21
CA SER A 111 -17.82 12.00 6.08
C SER A 111 -19.11 11.51 5.44
N ASP A 112 -19.80 12.36 4.68
CA ASP A 112 -21.00 11.99 3.90
C ASP A 112 -20.69 11.16 2.64
N GLY A 113 -19.41 10.86 2.38
CA GLY A 113 -18.94 10.06 1.26
C GLY A 113 -18.66 8.60 1.61
N HIS A 114 -18.90 8.14 2.84
CA HIS A 114 -18.71 6.73 3.21
C HIS A 114 -19.55 5.80 2.33
N VAL A 115 -18.96 4.68 1.89
CA VAL A 115 -19.60 3.70 1.01
C VAL A 115 -19.68 2.33 1.66
N LEU A 116 -18.56 1.85 2.20
CA LEU A 116 -18.43 0.49 2.71
C LEU A 116 -17.43 0.45 3.86
N SER A 117 -17.68 -0.40 4.85
CA SER A 117 -16.70 -0.78 5.87
C SER A 117 -16.33 -2.24 5.69
N TYR A 118 -15.02 -2.54 5.73
CA TYR A 118 -14.48 -3.88 5.61
C TYR A 118 -14.26 -4.51 6.99
N GLU A 119 -14.25 -5.84 7.06
CA GLU A 119 -14.08 -6.59 8.31
C GLU A 119 -12.77 -6.29 9.05
N ASP A 120 -11.74 -5.84 8.32
CA ASP A 120 -10.44 -5.49 8.88
C ASP A 120 -10.33 -4.02 9.32
N GLY A 121 -11.46 -3.30 9.36
CA GLY A 121 -11.54 -1.90 9.79
C GLY A 121 -11.24 -0.88 8.70
N ALA A 122 -10.80 -1.30 7.50
CA ALA A 122 -10.69 -0.38 6.38
C ALA A 122 -12.06 0.15 5.96
N GLN A 123 -12.09 1.33 5.35
CA GLN A 123 -13.31 1.95 4.86
C GLN A 123 -13.13 2.49 3.45
N LEU A 124 -14.17 2.36 2.62
CA LEU A 124 -14.24 2.88 1.27
C LEU A 124 -15.03 4.19 1.27
N TYR A 125 -14.44 5.24 0.70
CA TYR A 125 -15.06 6.55 0.57
C TYR A 125 -15.16 6.98 -0.88
N ARG A 126 -16.26 7.64 -1.24
CA ARG A 126 -16.30 8.53 -2.41
C ARG A 126 -15.32 9.66 -2.16
N CYS A 127 -14.56 9.99 -3.21
CA CYS A 127 -13.53 11.01 -3.14
C CYS A 127 -13.52 11.86 -4.41
N THR A 128 -12.84 12.99 -4.33
CA THR A 128 -12.37 13.72 -5.50
C THR A 128 -10.86 13.75 -5.49
N TYR A 129 -10.24 13.73 -6.68
CA TYR A 129 -8.80 13.81 -6.81
C TYR A 129 -8.37 14.75 -7.93
N VAL A 130 -7.22 15.38 -7.76
CA VAL A 130 -6.65 16.34 -8.72
C VAL A 130 -5.14 16.18 -8.79
N GLY A 131 -4.60 16.19 -10.01
CA GLY A 131 -3.16 16.20 -10.28
C GLY A 131 -2.64 17.59 -10.65
N PRO A 132 -1.38 17.69 -11.10
CA PRO A 132 -0.82 18.92 -11.64
C PRO A 132 -1.55 19.35 -12.93
N ALA A 133 -1.54 20.66 -13.21
CA ALA A 133 -2.12 21.19 -14.44
C ALA A 133 -1.41 20.61 -15.67
N GLY A 134 -2.17 20.22 -16.70
CA GLY A 134 -1.63 19.65 -17.94
C GLY A 134 -1.21 18.18 -17.86
N THR A 135 -1.19 17.56 -16.68
CA THR A 135 -0.87 16.14 -16.54
C THR A 135 -2.06 15.26 -16.90
N ARG A 136 -1.88 14.35 -17.86
CA ARG A 136 -2.86 13.30 -18.16
C ARG A 136 -2.71 12.18 -17.13
N LEU A 137 -3.81 11.81 -16.45
CA LEU A 137 -3.78 10.77 -15.42
C LEU A 137 -3.91 9.34 -15.99
N ALA A 138 -4.48 9.18 -17.19
CA ALA A 138 -4.74 7.85 -17.77
C ALA A 138 -3.46 7.00 -17.96
N PRO A 139 -2.31 7.57 -18.38
CA PRO A 139 -1.05 6.83 -18.45
C PRO A 139 -0.47 6.40 -17.10
N LEU A 140 -1.00 6.90 -15.98
CA LEU A 140 -0.47 6.64 -14.63
C LEU A 140 -1.22 5.52 -13.90
N VAL A 141 -2.27 4.96 -14.50
CA VAL A 141 -3.09 3.91 -13.89
C VAL A 141 -2.27 2.65 -13.64
N SER A 142 -2.55 1.99 -12.52
CA SER A 142 -1.87 0.75 -12.11
C SER A 142 -2.49 -0.49 -12.75
N GLY A 143 -3.79 -0.44 -13.04
CA GLY A 143 -4.50 -1.52 -13.70
C GLY A 143 -6.01 -1.26 -13.85
N ASN A 144 -6.72 -2.31 -14.24
CA ASN A 144 -8.16 -2.31 -14.42
C ASN A 144 -8.86 -2.72 -13.13
N CYS A 145 -10.07 -2.22 -12.89
CA CYS A 145 -10.92 -2.74 -11.82
C CYS A 145 -12.37 -2.81 -12.28
N ALA A 146 -13.16 -3.61 -11.58
CA ALA A 146 -14.59 -3.73 -11.78
C ALA A 146 -15.34 -3.49 -10.47
N ARG A 147 -16.48 -2.81 -10.56
CA ARG A 147 -17.39 -2.67 -9.41
C ARG A 147 -18.15 -3.97 -9.18
N LEU A 148 -18.22 -4.40 -7.93
CA LEU A 148 -18.91 -5.60 -7.50
C LEU A 148 -20.37 -5.26 -7.08
N PRO A 149 -21.29 -6.25 -7.03
CA PRO A 149 -22.69 -6.02 -6.67
C PRO A 149 -22.91 -5.44 -5.25
N ASN A 150 -21.95 -5.63 -4.35
CA ASN A 150 -21.97 -5.13 -2.98
C ASN A 150 -21.31 -3.74 -2.83
N ASP A 151 -21.18 -2.99 -3.92
CA ASP A 151 -20.51 -1.69 -3.99
C ASP A 151 -19.01 -1.67 -3.69
N ASP A 152 -18.39 -2.84 -3.45
CA ASP A 152 -16.93 -3.00 -3.44
C ASP A 152 -16.35 -2.96 -4.86
N PHE A 153 -15.03 -3.05 -4.97
CA PHE A 153 -14.31 -3.17 -6.24
C PHE A 153 -13.41 -4.40 -6.23
N ALA A 154 -13.25 -5.03 -7.40
CA ALA A 154 -12.22 -6.03 -7.62
C ALA A 154 -11.13 -5.46 -8.54
N LEU A 155 -9.87 -5.64 -8.15
CA LEU A 155 -8.70 -5.23 -8.91
C LEU A 155 -8.24 -6.37 -9.82
N GLU A 156 -8.00 -6.07 -11.09
CA GLU A 156 -7.29 -6.99 -11.99
C GLU A 156 -5.80 -6.95 -11.67
N VAL A 157 -5.28 -8.07 -11.16
CA VAL A 157 -3.89 -8.24 -10.75
C VAL A 157 -3.36 -9.60 -11.20
N PHE A 158 -2.04 -9.76 -11.17
CA PHE A 158 -1.36 -10.84 -11.87
C PHE A 158 -0.60 -11.77 -10.92
N HIS A 159 -0.83 -13.07 -11.07
CA HIS A 159 -0.03 -14.10 -10.42
C HIS A 159 1.01 -14.65 -11.41
N HIS A 160 2.29 -14.62 -11.04
CA HIS A 160 3.38 -15.09 -11.89
C HIS A 160 3.85 -16.48 -11.49
N THR A 161 4.03 -17.33 -12.48
CA THR A 161 4.42 -18.73 -12.32
C THR A 161 5.17 -19.23 -13.54
N VAL A 162 5.32 -20.55 -13.68
CA VAL A 162 5.89 -21.22 -14.86
C VAL A 162 4.80 -21.93 -15.65
N ALA A 163 4.99 -22.09 -16.96
CA ALA A 163 3.99 -22.69 -17.84
C ALA A 163 3.41 -24.05 -17.33
N PRO A 164 4.21 -25.01 -16.82
CA PRO A 164 3.65 -26.27 -16.31
C PRO A 164 2.76 -26.15 -15.07
N THR A 165 2.83 -25.03 -14.34
CA THR A 165 2.03 -24.79 -13.15
C THR A 165 0.68 -24.15 -13.50
N VAL A 166 0.56 -23.50 -14.65
CA VAL A 166 -0.71 -22.90 -15.11
C VAL A 166 -1.82 -23.95 -15.16
N ASP A 167 -1.57 -25.08 -15.81
CA ASP A 167 -2.56 -26.14 -15.94
C ASP A 167 -3.01 -26.70 -14.58
N LYS A 168 -2.08 -26.78 -13.61
CA LYS A 168 -2.38 -27.23 -12.24
C LYS A 168 -3.27 -26.25 -11.50
N ILE A 169 -3.01 -24.94 -11.64
CA ILE A 169 -3.83 -23.89 -11.03
C ILE A 169 -5.23 -23.91 -11.64
N LEU A 170 -5.33 -23.96 -12.98
CA LEU A 170 -6.62 -23.98 -13.68
C LEU A 170 -7.44 -25.25 -13.37
N ALA A 171 -6.78 -26.40 -13.26
CA ALA A 171 -7.45 -27.66 -12.93
C ALA A 171 -7.94 -27.71 -11.46
N SER A 172 -7.13 -27.21 -10.51
CA SER A 172 -7.49 -27.19 -9.09
C SER A 172 -8.47 -26.07 -8.73
N ARG A 173 -8.48 -24.98 -9.50
CA ARG A 173 -9.24 -23.74 -9.20
C ARG A 173 -8.84 -23.08 -7.88
N GLU A 174 -7.59 -23.28 -7.47
CA GLU A 174 -7.05 -22.79 -6.21
C GLU A 174 -5.64 -22.23 -6.39
N LEU A 175 -5.34 -21.15 -5.67
CA LEU A 175 -3.99 -20.64 -5.48
C LEU A 175 -3.49 -21.02 -4.08
N TRP A 176 -2.32 -21.65 -4.01
CA TRP A 176 -1.77 -22.11 -2.75
C TRP A 176 -1.00 -20.98 -2.07
N SER A 177 -1.30 -20.72 -0.80
CA SER A 177 -0.60 -19.69 -0.04
C SER A 177 0.80 -20.14 0.36
N GLY A 178 1.78 -19.23 0.23
CA GLY A 178 3.16 -19.45 0.64
C GLY A 178 3.41 -18.89 2.04
N PRO A 179 4.12 -19.59 2.93
CA PRO A 179 4.37 -19.13 4.30
C PRO A 179 5.50 -18.10 4.37
N TYR A 180 5.95 -17.50 3.28
CA TYR A 180 7.14 -16.65 3.30
C TYR A 180 6.82 -15.22 3.75
N ASN A 181 7.82 -14.56 4.35
CA ASN A 181 7.81 -13.11 4.59
C ASN A 181 7.86 -12.33 3.27
N LEU A 182 7.68 -11.00 3.33
CA LEU A 182 7.71 -10.13 2.16
C LEU A 182 8.99 -10.26 1.33
N ALA A 183 10.15 -10.43 1.98
CA ALA A 183 11.42 -10.64 1.31
C ALA A 183 11.60 -12.04 0.71
N GLY A 184 10.75 -13.00 1.05
CA GLY A 184 10.86 -14.39 0.60
C GLY A 184 12.07 -15.17 1.16
N THR A 185 12.67 -14.69 2.25
CA THR A 185 13.90 -15.25 2.84
C THR A 185 13.66 -16.04 4.12
N ALA A 186 12.51 -15.86 4.77
CA ALA A 186 12.13 -16.58 5.98
C ALA A 186 10.69 -17.08 5.87
N LYS A 187 10.41 -18.23 6.48
CA LYS A 187 9.03 -18.74 6.62
C LYS A 187 8.41 -18.23 7.92
N LEU A 188 7.10 -18.00 7.89
CA LEU A 188 6.24 -17.56 8.97
C LEU A 188 5.35 -18.72 9.41
N ASP A 189 5.18 -18.87 10.73
CA ASP A 189 4.41 -19.95 11.34
C ASP A 189 2.91 -19.67 11.37
N ASN A 190 2.51 -18.40 11.48
CA ASN A 190 1.13 -18.00 11.78
C ASN A 190 0.45 -17.20 10.65
N VAL A 191 1.13 -17.01 9.53
CA VAL A 191 0.63 -16.27 8.37
C VAL A 191 1.15 -16.92 7.09
N ALA A 192 0.28 -17.04 6.09
CA ALA A 192 0.66 -17.32 4.72
C ALA A 192 0.06 -16.27 3.77
N HIS A 193 0.59 -16.16 2.56
CA HIS A 193 0.12 -15.18 1.59
C HIS A 193 -0.01 -15.79 0.20
N VAL A 194 -1.03 -15.36 -0.53
CA VAL A 194 -1.02 -15.41 -2.00
C VAL A 194 -0.57 -14.04 -2.51
N TYR A 195 0.44 -14.04 -3.35
CA TYR A 195 1.02 -12.84 -3.93
C TYR A 195 0.54 -12.63 -5.36
N PHE A 196 0.13 -11.40 -5.63
CA PHE A 196 -0.18 -10.87 -6.94
C PHE A 196 0.64 -9.61 -7.18
N THR A 197 0.68 -9.15 -8.41
CA THR A 197 1.36 -7.92 -8.79
C THR A 197 0.50 -7.07 -9.74
N THR A 198 0.82 -5.78 -9.86
CA THR A 198 0.26 -4.93 -10.92
C THR A 198 1.00 -5.07 -12.26
N LEU A 199 2.01 -5.94 -12.35
CA LEU A 199 2.80 -6.16 -13.56
C LEU A 199 2.18 -7.31 -14.37
N PRO A 200 1.78 -7.13 -15.64
CA PRO A 200 1.23 -8.23 -16.44
C PRO A 200 2.28 -9.29 -16.79
N THR A 201 3.56 -8.94 -16.74
CA THR A 201 4.70 -9.80 -17.05
C THR A 201 5.91 -9.37 -16.21
N ILE A 202 6.87 -10.26 -16.03
CA ILE A 202 8.18 -9.92 -15.46
C ILE A 202 9.20 -10.01 -16.61
N VAL A 203 9.75 -8.88 -17.04
CA VAL A 203 10.59 -8.84 -18.25
C VAL A 203 12.08 -8.65 -17.96
N ASP A 204 12.42 -8.06 -16.83
CA ASP A 204 13.80 -7.72 -16.48
C ASP A 204 14.08 -7.79 -14.97
N GLU A 205 15.33 -7.51 -14.60
CA GLU A 205 15.77 -7.44 -13.20
C GLU A 205 15.08 -6.31 -12.43
N ALA A 206 14.69 -5.21 -13.08
CA ALA A 206 14.01 -4.11 -12.39
C ALA A 206 12.59 -4.52 -11.98
N ASP A 207 11.89 -5.30 -12.81
CA ASP A 207 10.61 -5.91 -12.47
C ASP A 207 10.73 -6.85 -11.27
N LEU A 208 11.77 -7.71 -11.23
CA LEU A 208 12.03 -8.57 -10.07
C LEU A 208 12.18 -7.76 -8.77
N ARG A 209 12.98 -6.68 -8.82
CA ARG A 209 13.21 -5.82 -7.65
C ARG A 209 11.95 -5.13 -7.15
N ARG A 210 11.03 -4.74 -8.05
CA ARG A 210 9.72 -4.16 -7.69
C ARG A 210 8.85 -5.13 -6.90
N ILE A 211 9.05 -6.43 -7.09
CA ILE A 211 8.29 -7.49 -6.42
C ILE A 211 9.09 -8.19 -5.32
N ALA A 212 10.06 -7.47 -4.73
CA ALA A 212 10.91 -7.94 -3.64
C ALA A 212 11.70 -9.22 -3.98
N MET A 213 12.21 -9.32 -5.21
CA MET A 213 13.07 -10.39 -5.68
C MET A 213 14.30 -9.81 -6.39
N SER A 214 15.36 -10.60 -6.57
CA SER A 214 16.51 -10.21 -7.41
C SER A 214 17.30 -11.43 -7.87
N SER A 215 17.89 -11.37 -9.07
CA SER A 215 18.84 -12.40 -9.51
C SER A 215 20.11 -12.49 -8.65
N GLY A 216 20.49 -11.38 -8.02
CA GLY A 216 21.57 -11.30 -7.04
C GLY A 216 21.14 -11.65 -5.61
N GLY A 217 19.84 -11.83 -5.36
CA GLY A 217 19.30 -12.09 -4.02
C GLY A 217 19.39 -10.90 -3.06
N VAL A 218 19.55 -9.68 -3.58
CA VAL A 218 19.69 -8.45 -2.78
C VAL A 218 18.93 -7.31 -3.44
N ILE A 219 18.27 -6.47 -2.62
CA ILE A 219 17.79 -5.14 -3.00
C ILE A 219 18.39 -4.11 -2.05
N SER A 220 18.71 -2.92 -2.57
CA SER A 220 19.31 -1.86 -1.78
C SER A 220 18.27 -0.82 -1.40
N PHE A 221 18.29 -0.40 -0.14
CA PHE A 221 17.59 0.76 0.38
C PHE A 221 18.60 1.81 0.81
N GLN A 222 18.14 3.04 1.00
CA GLN A 222 18.95 4.09 1.60
C GLN A 222 18.13 4.88 2.61
N THR A 223 18.81 5.41 3.63
CA THR A 223 18.14 6.19 4.67
C THR A 223 17.67 7.54 4.13
N THR A 224 16.73 8.15 4.86
CA THR A 224 16.35 9.55 4.71
C THR A 224 16.55 10.26 6.03
N SER A 225 17.53 11.17 6.08
CA SER A 225 17.91 11.90 7.29
C SER A 225 18.48 13.29 6.95
N ASP A 226 18.96 14.00 7.97
CA ASP A 226 19.66 15.27 7.83
C ASP A 226 21.18 15.12 7.71
N ARG A 227 21.67 13.88 7.56
CA ARG A 227 23.10 13.56 7.51
C ARG A 227 23.74 14.07 6.21
N PRO A 228 25.07 14.32 6.23
CA PRO A 228 25.81 14.70 5.01
C PRO A 228 25.76 13.63 3.91
N GLN A 229 25.70 12.35 4.27
CA GLN A 229 25.58 11.22 3.37
C GLN A 229 24.68 10.17 4.02
N GLU A 230 23.70 9.66 3.26
CA GLU A 230 22.79 8.61 3.70
C GLU A 230 23.49 7.25 3.77
N GLU A 231 23.05 6.42 4.70
CA GLU A 231 23.47 5.03 4.78
C GLU A 231 22.71 4.21 3.73
N ALA A 232 23.42 3.27 3.10
CA ALA A 232 22.81 2.25 2.24
C ALA A 232 22.68 0.93 3.00
N LEU A 233 21.56 0.24 2.80
CA LEU A 233 21.31 -1.10 3.31
C LEU A 233 21.09 -2.05 2.14
N ASP A 234 21.96 -3.05 2.01
CA ASP A 234 21.76 -4.18 1.12
C ASP A 234 20.97 -5.26 1.86
N LEU A 235 19.73 -5.47 1.43
CA LEU A 235 18.77 -6.34 2.09
C LEU A 235 18.64 -7.67 1.32
N PRO A 236 18.83 -8.83 1.98
CA PRO A 236 18.63 -10.13 1.35
C PRO A 236 17.17 -10.36 0.96
N VAL A 237 16.94 -10.73 -0.29
CA VAL A 237 15.62 -11.10 -0.83
C VAL A 237 15.68 -12.43 -1.55
N TYR A 238 14.51 -12.99 -1.85
CA TYR A 238 14.38 -14.22 -2.61
C TYR A 238 15.12 -14.10 -3.95
N ARG A 239 16.10 -15.00 -4.12
CA ARG A 239 16.86 -15.08 -5.36
C ARG A 239 16.00 -15.74 -6.43
N SER A 240 15.71 -14.99 -7.49
CA SER A 240 14.91 -15.48 -8.63
C SER A 240 15.45 -14.93 -9.92
N PHE A 241 15.16 -15.60 -11.03
CA PHE A 241 15.48 -15.13 -12.37
C PHE A 241 14.20 -14.84 -13.15
N THR A 242 14.28 -13.98 -14.16
CA THR A 242 13.14 -13.69 -15.05
C THR A 242 12.66 -14.96 -15.77
N ALA A 243 13.58 -15.88 -16.04
CA ALA A 243 13.30 -17.20 -16.59
C ALA A 243 12.46 -18.12 -15.67
N ASP A 244 12.31 -17.79 -14.38
CA ASP A 244 11.48 -18.56 -13.44
C ASP A 244 10.01 -18.07 -13.38
N ARG A 245 9.65 -17.11 -14.24
CA ARG A 245 8.34 -16.44 -14.27
C ARG A 245 7.82 -16.34 -15.71
N THR A 246 7.78 -17.47 -16.41
CA THR A 246 7.45 -17.57 -17.83
C THR A 246 5.96 -17.54 -18.17
N ALA A 247 5.09 -17.59 -17.16
CA ALA A 247 3.65 -17.53 -17.33
C ALA A 247 3.01 -16.59 -16.31
N THR A 248 1.89 -15.98 -16.71
CA THR A 248 1.09 -15.11 -15.85
C THR A 248 -0.38 -15.51 -15.95
N LEU A 249 -1.09 -15.48 -14.82
CA LEU A 249 -2.54 -15.59 -14.73
C LEU A 249 -3.11 -14.29 -14.17
N ALA A 250 -4.16 -13.76 -14.80
CA ALA A 250 -4.87 -12.57 -14.33
C ALA A 250 -6.05 -12.98 -13.43
N PHE A 251 -6.24 -12.24 -12.33
CA PHE A 251 -7.30 -12.46 -11.37
C PHE A 251 -7.96 -11.15 -10.95
N HIS A 252 -9.26 -11.23 -10.65
CA HIS A 252 -10.03 -10.16 -10.01
C HIS A 252 -10.05 -10.38 -8.50
N VAL A 253 -9.28 -9.58 -7.76
CA VAL A 253 -9.16 -9.65 -6.29
C VAL A 253 -10.03 -8.57 -5.64
N PRO A 254 -11.04 -8.92 -4.82
CA PRO A 254 -11.83 -7.91 -4.09
C PRO A 254 -10.97 -7.05 -3.16
N CYS A 255 -11.20 -5.74 -3.14
CA CYS A 255 -10.45 -4.80 -2.30
C CYS A 255 -10.54 -5.13 -0.81
N GLY A 256 -11.69 -5.66 -0.34
CA GLY A 256 -11.90 -6.02 1.05
C GLY A 256 -11.05 -7.18 1.59
N ILE A 257 -10.34 -7.90 0.73
CA ILE A 257 -9.47 -9.02 1.13
C ILE A 257 -7.97 -8.71 0.96
N ILE A 258 -7.64 -7.57 0.37
CA ILE A 258 -6.26 -7.13 0.20
C ILE A 258 -5.70 -6.70 1.55
N ALA A 259 -4.62 -7.38 1.96
CA ALA A 259 -3.87 -7.04 3.16
C ALA A 259 -3.17 -5.67 3.00
N PRO A 260 -3.04 -4.89 4.08
CA PRO A 260 -2.35 -3.61 4.01
C PRO A 260 -0.88 -3.77 3.60
N ALA A 261 -0.37 -2.77 2.89
CA ALA A 261 1.05 -2.66 2.57
C ALA A 261 1.85 -2.21 3.79
N HIS A 262 3.12 -2.62 3.85
CA HIS A 262 4.06 -2.11 4.84
C HIS A 262 4.62 -0.77 4.39
N LEU A 263 5.12 -0.02 5.37
CA LEU A 263 5.48 1.37 5.19
C LEU A 263 6.91 1.64 5.62
N LEU A 264 7.51 2.65 4.99
CA LEU A 264 8.64 3.38 5.52
C LEU A 264 8.18 4.79 5.86
N PHE A 265 8.33 5.19 7.13
CA PHE A 265 8.11 6.55 7.59
C PHE A 265 9.37 7.38 7.39
N HIS A 266 9.26 8.43 6.58
CA HIS A 266 10.31 9.40 6.33
C HIS A 266 10.03 10.64 7.20
N SER A 267 10.90 10.88 8.19
CA SER A 267 10.74 12.02 9.08
C SER A 267 10.93 13.36 8.33
N TYR A 268 10.47 14.43 8.96
CA TYR A 268 10.72 15.78 8.46
C TYR A 268 12.22 16.05 8.31
N VAL A 269 12.66 16.41 7.10
CA VAL A 269 14.02 16.85 6.81
C VAL A 269 13.91 18.14 6.00
N PRO A 270 14.20 19.32 6.57
CA PRO A 270 14.00 20.60 5.89
C PRO A 270 14.60 20.63 4.47
N PRO A 271 13.85 21.12 3.46
CA PRO A 271 12.49 21.69 3.52
C PRO A 271 11.36 20.67 3.33
N ASN A 272 11.65 19.37 3.29
CA ASN A 272 10.69 18.32 2.94
C ASN A 272 9.81 17.93 4.15
N PRO A 273 8.47 17.96 4.02
CA PRO A 273 7.56 17.47 5.06
C PRO A 273 7.76 15.97 5.30
N ALA A 274 7.36 15.48 6.48
CA ALA A 274 7.29 14.04 6.72
C ALA A 274 6.31 13.36 5.75
N TYR A 275 6.64 12.15 5.32
CA TYR A 275 5.82 11.37 4.39
C TYR A 275 6.02 9.87 4.63
N TYR A 276 5.21 9.07 3.94
CA TYR A 276 5.26 7.62 3.98
C TYR A 276 5.55 7.09 2.59
N GLU A 277 6.37 6.04 2.51
CA GLU A 277 6.62 5.25 1.33
C GLU A 277 5.97 3.88 1.48
N VAL A 278 5.26 3.46 0.42
CA VAL A 278 4.64 2.14 0.35
C VAL A 278 5.66 1.14 -0.14
N VAL A 279 6.03 0.19 0.72
CA VAL A 279 7.03 -0.83 0.41
C VAL A 279 6.45 -1.82 -0.59
N GLY A 280 7.06 -1.88 -1.78
CA GLY A 280 6.61 -2.76 -2.86
C GLY A 280 5.21 -2.39 -3.34
N SER A 281 4.99 -1.15 -3.79
CA SER A 281 3.67 -0.66 -4.24
C SER A 281 3.02 -1.53 -5.32
N GLU A 282 3.82 -2.26 -6.11
CA GLU A 282 3.37 -3.18 -7.14
C GLU A 282 3.00 -4.58 -6.61
N ILE A 283 3.17 -4.87 -5.31
CA ILE A 283 2.85 -6.15 -4.66
C ILE A 283 1.48 -6.07 -3.98
N VAL A 284 0.57 -6.96 -4.38
CA VAL A 284 -0.75 -7.12 -3.77
C VAL A 284 -0.81 -8.45 -3.05
N ARG A 285 -1.15 -8.43 -1.76
CA ARG A 285 -1.17 -9.65 -0.91
C ARG A 285 -2.57 -9.96 -0.43
N VAL A 286 -2.95 -11.23 -0.51
CA VAL A 286 -4.09 -11.78 0.25
C VAL A 286 -3.50 -12.63 1.37
N ALA A 287 -3.73 -12.21 2.62
CA ALA A 287 -3.22 -12.92 3.78
C ALA A 287 -4.19 -14.02 4.21
N MET A 288 -3.63 -15.18 4.55
CA MET A 288 -4.35 -16.41 4.81
C MET A 288 -3.80 -17.10 6.05
N ASN A 289 -4.64 -17.93 6.67
CA ASN A 289 -4.19 -18.87 7.69
C ASN A 289 -3.23 -19.89 7.05
N PRO A 290 -2.16 -20.31 7.74
CA PRO A 290 -1.21 -21.30 7.24
C PRO A 290 -1.91 -22.57 6.70
N GLY A 291 -1.48 -23.03 5.53
CA GLY A 291 -2.02 -24.23 4.88
C GLY A 291 -3.34 -24.03 4.12
N ALA A 292 -3.93 -22.83 4.17
CA ALA A 292 -5.13 -22.54 3.39
C ALA A 292 -4.81 -22.23 1.91
N THR A 293 -5.80 -22.47 1.06
CA THR A 293 -5.78 -22.12 -0.36
C THR A 293 -6.78 -21.00 -0.65
N LEU A 294 -6.52 -20.25 -1.71
CA LEU A 294 -7.36 -19.16 -2.20
C LEU A 294 -8.13 -19.62 -3.45
N PRO A 295 -9.39 -20.05 -3.30
CA PRO A 295 -10.19 -20.52 -4.41
C PRO A 295 -10.63 -19.38 -5.33
N PHE A 296 -10.85 -19.72 -6.59
CA PHE A 296 -11.38 -18.81 -7.59
C PHE A 296 -12.42 -19.49 -8.49
N VAL A 297 -13.35 -18.67 -9.01
CA VAL A 297 -14.29 -19.07 -10.06
C VAL A 297 -13.99 -18.23 -11.29
N ASP A 298 -13.66 -18.92 -12.39
CA ASP A 298 -13.08 -18.33 -13.60
C ASP A 298 -11.78 -17.57 -13.32
N GLN A 299 -11.87 -16.26 -13.07
CA GLN A 299 -10.76 -15.41 -12.67
C GLN A 299 -11.07 -14.60 -11.40
N SER A 300 -12.27 -14.77 -10.84
CA SER A 300 -12.71 -14.01 -9.66
C SER A 300 -12.36 -14.76 -8.39
N ILE A 301 -11.61 -14.09 -7.52
CA ILE A 301 -11.19 -14.64 -6.23
C ILE A 301 -12.39 -14.67 -5.28
N SER A 302 -12.65 -15.83 -4.67
CA SER A 302 -13.82 -16.06 -3.83
C SER A 302 -13.41 -16.80 -2.55
N PRO A 303 -12.73 -16.12 -1.60
CA PRO A 303 -12.15 -16.80 -0.45
C PRO A 303 -13.23 -17.29 0.52
N VAL A 304 -12.92 -18.40 1.19
CA VAL A 304 -13.64 -18.80 2.40
C VAL A 304 -13.24 -17.83 3.52
N GLN A 305 -14.17 -17.05 4.05
CA GLN A 305 -13.82 -15.96 4.98
C GLN A 305 -13.01 -16.42 6.21
N THR A 306 -13.30 -17.61 6.73
CA THR A 306 -12.59 -18.19 7.88
C THR A 306 -11.14 -18.60 7.59
N THR A 307 -10.73 -18.64 6.32
CA THR A 307 -9.34 -18.94 5.92
C THR A 307 -8.49 -17.69 5.76
N LEU A 308 -9.11 -16.51 5.72
CA LEU A 308 -8.39 -15.23 5.62
C LEU A 308 -7.74 -14.86 6.96
N LYS A 309 -6.53 -14.32 6.88
CA LYS A 309 -5.84 -13.70 8.01
C LYS A 309 -6.02 -12.20 7.94
N ARG A 310 -6.43 -11.58 9.05
CA ARG A 310 -6.56 -10.13 9.18
C ARG A 310 -5.51 -9.60 10.13
N PHE A 311 -5.05 -8.38 9.88
CA PHE A 311 -4.07 -7.71 10.72
C PHE A 311 -4.71 -6.51 11.40
N ASP A 312 -4.34 -6.31 12.66
CA ASP A 312 -4.60 -5.12 13.46
C ASP A 312 -3.38 -4.19 13.51
N TYR A 313 -2.41 -4.41 12.62
CA TYR A 313 -1.20 -3.62 12.50
C TYR A 313 -0.61 -3.68 11.08
N VAL A 314 0.26 -2.73 10.78
CA VAL A 314 1.21 -2.74 9.66
C VAL A 314 2.61 -2.55 10.19
N VAL A 315 3.61 -3.10 9.49
CA VAL A 315 5.00 -2.77 9.80
C VAL A 315 5.28 -1.39 9.21
N GLU A 316 5.80 -0.49 10.03
CA GLU A 316 6.13 0.87 9.66
C GLU A 316 7.56 1.17 10.12
N GLY A 317 8.52 0.99 9.23
CA GLY A 317 9.93 1.23 9.52
C GLY A 317 10.30 2.71 9.53
N ASN A 318 11.17 3.14 10.45
CA ASN A 318 11.75 4.47 10.45
C ASN A 318 12.89 4.58 9.41
N ALA A 319 12.62 5.25 8.29
CA ALA A 319 13.55 5.37 7.17
C ALA A 319 14.84 6.14 7.50
N SER A 320 14.95 6.79 8.66
CA SER A 320 16.19 7.45 9.11
C SER A 320 17.24 6.49 9.69
N THR A 321 16.93 5.19 9.75
CA THR A 321 17.84 4.15 10.29
C THR A 321 17.81 2.90 9.42
N THR A 322 18.92 2.20 9.32
CA THR A 322 19.01 0.91 8.60
C THR A 322 18.09 -0.15 9.19
N THR A 323 17.96 -0.24 10.52
CA THR A 323 17.01 -1.16 11.18
C THR A 323 15.55 -0.85 10.81
N GLY A 324 15.20 0.42 10.62
CA GLY A 324 13.88 0.81 10.11
C GLY A 324 13.69 0.48 8.64
N LEU A 325 14.70 0.65 7.79
CA LEU A 325 14.64 0.20 6.39
C LEU A 325 14.43 -1.32 6.28
N GLU A 326 15.04 -2.09 7.18
CA GLU A 326 14.94 -3.56 7.21
C GLU A 326 13.55 -4.05 7.69
N ALA A 327 12.91 -3.32 8.59
CA ALA A 327 11.73 -3.77 9.31
C ALA A 327 10.58 -4.32 8.41
N PRO A 328 10.16 -3.65 7.31
CA PRO A 328 9.11 -4.16 6.42
C PRO A 328 9.41 -5.54 5.79
N MET A 329 10.69 -5.86 5.64
CA MET A 329 11.16 -7.10 5.03
C MET A 329 11.43 -8.20 6.07
N ARG A 330 11.67 -7.82 7.33
CA ARG A 330 11.81 -8.71 8.50
C ARG A 330 10.65 -8.53 9.47
N GLU A 331 9.49 -8.93 8.98
CA GLU A 331 8.17 -8.63 9.58
C GLU A 331 7.95 -9.23 10.98
N ASP A 332 8.77 -10.19 11.41
CA ASP A 332 8.70 -10.96 12.64
C ASP A 332 9.52 -10.38 13.79
N GLY A 333 10.61 -9.65 13.48
CA GLY A 333 11.60 -9.21 14.46
C GLY A 333 11.48 -7.75 14.87
N THR A 334 10.44 -7.05 14.43
CA THR A 334 10.33 -5.59 14.57
C THR A 334 9.22 -5.15 15.51
N ALA A 335 9.55 -4.20 16.38
CA ALA A 335 8.58 -3.45 17.17
C ALA A 335 8.08 -2.19 16.42
N GLN A 336 8.61 -1.90 15.24
CA GLN A 336 8.25 -0.73 14.44
C GLN A 336 6.95 -1.02 13.68
N VAL A 337 5.83 -0.75 14.34
CA VAL A 337 4.49 -1.01 13.82
C VAL A 337 3.60 0.21 14.00
N ALA A 338 2.61 0.32 13.12
CA ALA A 338 1.44 1.16 13.33
C ALA A 338 0.22 0.26 13.53
N HIS A 339 -0.54 0.49 14.59
CA HIS A 339 -1.78 -0.22 14.85
C HIS A 339 -2.87 0.25 13.88
N LEU A 340 -3.64 -0.69 13.36
CA LEU A 340 -4.80 -0.42 12.54
C LEU A 340 -6.04 -0.32 13.42
N GLU A 341 -6.81 0.74 13.21
CA GLU A 341 -8.07 0.91 13.92
C GLU A 341 -9.15 0.03 13.31
N ARG A 342 -9.87 -0.70 14.18
CA ARG A 342 -11.00 -1.54 13.75
C ARG A 342 -12.25 -0.69 13.77
N LEU A 343 -12.51 0.01 12.68
CA LEU A 343 -13.70 0.83 12.50
C LEU A 343 -14.93 -0.07 12.23
N ASP A 344 -15.52 -0.63 13.29
CA ASP A 344 -16.75 -1.43 13.23
C ASP A 344 -18.00 -0.64 13.65
N ARG A 345 -19.20 -1.22 13.44
CA ARG A 345 -20.49 -0.75 14.01
C ARG A 345 -20.92 0.68 13.65
N GLY A 346 -20.78 1.05 12.38
CA GLY A 346 -21.25 2.36 11.90
C GLY A 346 -20.43 3.54 12.39
N LEU A 347 -19.27 3.28 13.03
CA LEU A 347 -18.29 4.30 13.37
C LEU A 347 -17.44 4.60 12.13
N ASP A 348 -17.51 5.83 11.65
CA ASP A 348 -16.66 6.28 10.55
C ASP A 348 -15.31 6.83 11.04
N LEU A 349 -14.33 7.00 10.14
CA LEU A 349 -13.00 7.49 10.51
C LEU A 349 -13.01 8.89 11.17
N PHE A 350 -13.97 9.74 10.81
CA PHE A 350 -14.07 11.10 11.33
C PHE A 350 -14.70 11.10 12.73
N GLU A 351 -15.74 10.29 12.92
CA GLU A 351 -16.38 10.08 14.22
C GLU A 351 -15.40 9.49 15.24
N PHE A 352 -14.59 8.51 14.83
CA PHE A 352 -13.51 7.99 15.66
C PHE A 352 -12.55 9.12 16.06
N TRP A 353 -12.08 9.91 15.08
CA TRP A 353 -11.12 10.98 15.34
C TRP A 353 -11.68 12.02 16.32
N LEU A 354 -12.94 12.42 16.16
CA LEU A 354 -13.60 13.38 17.04
C LEU A 354 -13.75 12.86 18.47
N LYS A 355 -14.06 11.57 18.64
CA LYS A 355 -14.22 10.93 19.95
C LYS A 355 -12.90 10.72 20.68
N HIS A 356 -11.80 10.61 19.94
CA HIS A 356 -10.48 10.23 20.47
C HIS A 356 -9.41 11.34 20.30
N GLN A 357 -9.81 12.60 20.21
CA GLN A 357 -8.89 13.73 20.05
C GLN A 357 -7.84 13.78 21.17
N ASN A 358 -6.58 13.99 20.80
CA ASN A 358 -5.45 14.16 21.73
C ASN A 358 -5.32 13.03 22.78
N SER A 359 -5.77 11.82 22.44
CA SER A 359 -5.68 10.66 23.30
C SER A 359 -4.67 9.65 22.76
N ASP A 360 -4.13 8.83 23.66
CA ASP A 360 -3.20 7.76 23.30
C ASP A 360 -3.95 6.57 22.70
N GLN A 361 -3.64 6.25 21.45
CA GLN A 361 -4.22 5.14 20.70
C GLN A 361 -3.23 3.98 20.48
N VAL A 362 -2.12 3.98 21.22
CA VAL A 362 -1.00 3.03 21.06
C VAL A 362 -0.70 2.31 22.37
N SER A 363 -0.52 3.03 23.48
CA SER A 363 -0.09 2.41 24.73
C SER A 363 -1.06 1.34 25.22
N GLY A 364 -0.52 0.17 25.56
CA GLY A 364 -1.30 -0.97 26.04
C GLY A 364 -1.98 -1.79 24.93
N ARG A 365 -1.87 -1.40 23.66
CA ARG A 365 -2.33 -2.25 22.55
C ARG A 365 -1.37 -3.41 22.33
N SER A 366 -1.94 -4.60 22.21
CA SER A 366 -1.25 -5.80 21.74
C SER A 366 -1.70 -6.14 20.32
N PHE A 367 -0.86 -6.83 19.59
CA PHE A 367 -1.18 -7.40 18.27
C PHE A 367 -0.59 -8.81 18.17
N GLU A 368 -1.11 -9.61 17.26
CA GLU A 368 -0.52 -10.92 16.95
C GLU A 368 0.70 -10.73 16.04
N ALA A 369 1.88 -10.66 16.63
CA ALA A 369 3.12 -10.57 15.86
C ALA A 369 3.29 -11.79 14.94
N ARG A 370 3.88 -11.56 13.77
CA ARG A 370 4.35 -12.63 12.89
C ARG A 370 5.46 -13.41 13.59
N ARG A 371 5.44 -14.73 13.46
CA ARG A 371 6.43 -15.63 14.08
C ARG A 371 7.21 -16.34 12.98
N MET A 372 8.55 -16.33 13.04
CA MET A 372 9.35 -17.16 12.15
C MET A 372 9.25 -18.63 12.51
N GLN A 373 9.21 -19.48 11.49
CA GLN A 373 9.50 -20.90 11.69
C GLN A 373 10.98 -21.04 12.08
N PRO A 374 11.32 -21.91 13.04
CA PRO A 374 12.70 -22.26 13.29
C PRO A 374 13.37 -22.76 12.00
N PRO A 375 14.68 -22.53 11.80
CA PRO A 375 15.42 -23.20 10.74
C PRO A 375 15.22 -24.71 10.87
N ALA A 376 14.85 -25.37 9.77
CA ALA A 376 14.60 -26.82 9.73
C ALA A 376 15.88 -27.62 9.97
#